data_AF-A0A820EFB2-F1
#
_entry.id   AF-A0A820EFB2-F1
#
_cell.length_a   1.000
_cell.length_b   1.000
_cell.length_c   1.000
_cell.angle_alpha   90.00
_cell.angle_beta   90.00
_cell.angle_gamma   90.00
#
_symmetry.space_group_name_H-M   'P 1'
#
loop_
_entity.id
_entity.type
_entity.pdbx_description
1 polymer ?
#
loop_
_entity_poly.entity_id
_entity_poly.type
_entity_poly.pdbx_seq_one_letter_code
_entity_poly.pdbx_strand_id
1 'polypeptide(L)' 'MTLMYFIVYFGTNITYICTTTCGCTTGWTGDTCETAVCTGGCQNGGTCTAPDTCICATGWSGASCTIGQ' A
#
# COMPACT_ATOMS: atom_id res chain seq x y z
N MET A 1 20.27 23.21 -7.11
CA MET A 1 19.49 22.42 -8.09
C MET A 1 19.77 20.95 -7.77
N THR A 2 18.92 20.19 -7.11
CA THR A 2 17.46 20.27 -6.94
C THR A 2 17.13 20.01 -5.47
N LEU A 3 16.57 21.03 -4.82
CA LEU A 3 16.14 21.02 -3.42
C LEU A 3 14.68 20.51 -3.40
N MET A 4 14.44 19.24 -3.13
CA MET A 4 13.14 18.64 -2.75
C MET A 4 13.37 17.14 -2.50
N TYR A 5 12.51 16.46 -1.75
CA TYR A 5 12.66 15.07 -1.25
C TYR A 5 13.43 14.92 0.07
N PHE A 6 12.84 15.42 1.16
CA PHE A 6 12.94 14.69 2.42
C PHE A 6 12.04 13.46 2.29
N ILE A 7 12.65 12.30 2.02
CA ILE A 7 11.98 11.01 1.94
C ILE A 7 11.95 10.45 3.37
N VAL A 8 10.76 10.35 3.97
CA VAL A 8 10.61 9.69 5.28
C VAL A 8 10.50 8.19 5.03
N TYR A 9 11.54 7.46 5.38
CA TYR A 9 11.58 5.99 5.27
C TYR A 9 11.08 5.37 6.58
N PHE A 10 10.03 4.55 6.53
CA PHE A 10 9.72 3.63 7.63
C PHE A 10 10.47 2.31 7.34
N GLY A 11 11.74 2.24 7.76
CA GLY A 11 12.66 1.16 7.38
C GLY A 11 13.43 1.47 6.10
N THR A 12 13.24 0.69 5.03
CA THR A 12 13.92 0.84 3.72
C THR A 12 12.99 1.24 2.57
N ASN A 13 11.68 1.36 2.80
CA ASN A 13 10.69 1.70 1.78
C ASN A 13 10.28 3.18 1.84
N ILE A 14 10.04 3.75 0.66
CA ILE A 14 9.60 5.13 0.49
C ILE A 14 8.06 5.17 0.57
N THR A 15 7.50 5.75 1.63
CA THR A 15 6.04 5.88 1.81
C THR A 15 5.53 7.33 1.81
N TYR A 16 6.44 8.32 1.86
CA TYR A 16 6.11 9.75 1.81
C TYR A 16 6.84 10.48 0.70
N ILE A 17 6.14 11.42 0.07
CA ILE A 17 6.69 12.39 -0.88
C ILE A 17 6.37 13.79 -0.37
N CYS A 18 7.42 14.55 -0.07
CA CYS A 18 7.33 15.95 0.38
C CYS A 18 7.91 16.87 -0.68
N THR A 19 7.03 17.58 -1.39
CA THR A 19 7.39 18.64 -2.35
C THR A 19 7.04 20.00 -1.75
N THR A 20 5.86 20.55 -2.07
CA THR A 20 5.25 21.72 -1.42
C THR A 20 4.36 21.33 -0.23
N THR A 21 3.84 20.11 -0.26
CA THR A 21 3.08 19.45 0.81
C THR A 21 3.58 18.02 0.94
N CYS A 22 3.57 17.46 2.15
CA CYS A 22 3.84 16.04 2.36
C CYS A 22 2.56 15.23 2.12
N GLY A 23 2.69 14.12 1.39
CA GLY A 23 1.62 13.16 1.18
C GLY A 23 2.17 11.75 1.02
N CYS A 24 1.28 10.77 1.08
CA CYS A 24 1.64 9.38 0.86
C CYS A 24 2.04 9.13 -0.60
N THR A 25 2.97 8.21 -0.80
CA THR A 25 3.23 7.65 -2.13
C THR A 25 1.99 6.94 -2.66
N THR A 26 1.91 6.81 -3.99
CA THR A 26 0.81 6.08 -4.64
C THR A 26 0.66 4.69 -4.04
N GLY A 27 -0.58 4.35 -3.65
CA GLY A 27 -0.89 3.06 -3.03
C GLY A 27 -0.74 3.00 -1.52
N TRP A 28 -0.47 4.12 -0.85
CA TRP A 28 -0.40 4.21 0.62
C TRP A 28 -1.34 5.28 1.18
N THR A 29 -1.83 5.06 2.39
CA THR A 29 -2.75 5.95 3.13
C THR A 29 -2.57 5.80 4.64
N GLY A 30 -3.35 6.54 5.42
CA GLY A 30 -3.21 6.69 6.86
C GLY A 30 -2.45 7.97 7.24
N ASP A 31 -2.57 8.37 8.50
CA ASP A 31 -1.90 9.56 9.03
C ASP A 31 -0.39 9.45 8.89
N THR A 32 0.13 8.21 8.91
CA THR A 32 1.55 7.93 8.73
C THR A 32 1.92 7.14 7.47
N CYS A 33 1.04 7.07 6.47
CA CYS A 33 1.24 6.31 5.23
C CYS A 33 1.61 4.83 5.47
N GLU A 34 1.10 4.25 6.55
CA GLU A 34 1.35 2.88 7.00
C GLU A 34 0.34 1.87 6.44
N THR A 35 -0.77 2.35 5.89
CA THR A 35 -1.83 1.50 5.34
C THR A 35 -1.67 1.36 3.84
N ALA A 36 -1.50 0.14 3.35
CA ALA A 36 -1.48 -0.15 1.93
C ALA A 36 -2.90 -0.08 1.33
N VAL A 37 -2.99 0.43 0.11
CA VAL A 37 -4.23 0.56 -0.66
C VAL A 37 -4.23 -0.47 -1.78
N CYS A 38 -5.25 -1.31 -1.80
CA CYS A 38 -5.49 -2.29 -2.87
C CYS A 38 -6.70 -1.84 -3.69
N THR A 39 -6.49 -1.55 -4.97
CA THR A 39 -7.53 -1.11 -5.90
C THR A 39 -8.55 -2.22 -6.09
N GLY A 40 -9.82 -1.96 -5.76
CA GLY A 40 -10.89 -2.97 -5.77
C GLY A 40 -10.97 -3.86 -4.52
N GLY A 41 -10.04 -3.70 -3.58
CA GLY A 41 -10.03 -4.38 -2.29
C GLY A 41 -9.70 -5.88 -2.36
N CYS A 42 -9.16 -6.40 -1.25
CA CYS A 42 -8.99 -7.83 -1.05
C CYS A 42 -10.30 -8.44 -0.54
N GLN A 43 -10.82 -9.46 -1.23
CA GLN A 43 -12.10 -10.09 -0.89
C GLN A 43 -11.89 -11.30 0.04
N ASN A 44 -12.99 -11.84 0.57
CA ASN A 44 -13.02 -13.11 1.30
C ASN A 44 -12.01 -13.22 2.47
N GLY A 45 -11.83 -12.12 3.21
CA GLY A 45 -10.90 -12.08 4.34
C GLY A 45 -9.43 -11.95 3.95
N GLY A 46 -9.13 -11.58 2.69
CA GLY A 46 -7.78 -11.21 2.29
C GLY A 46 -7.33 -9.88 2.90
N THR A 47 -6.02 -9.77 3.13
CA THR A 47 -5.40 -8.57 3.71
C THR A 47 -4.51 -7.88 2.69
N CYS A 48 -4.66 -6.56 2.56
CA CYS A 48 -3.79 -5.74 1.72
C CYS A 48 -2.48 -5.47 2.48
N THR A 49 -1.37 -6.06 2.03
CA THR A 49 -0.06 -5.91 2.71
C THR A 49 0.91 -5.00 1.98
N ALA A 50 0.64 -4.73 0.70
CA ALA A 50 1.35 -3.78 -0.13
C ALA A 50 0.40 -3.25 -1.21
N PRO A 51 0.72 -2.14 -1.90
CA PRO A 51 -0.11 -1.63 -2.98
C PRO A 51 -0.51 -2.73 -3.96
N ASP A 52 -1.81 -2.86 -4.20
CA ASP A 52 -2.42 -3.89 -5.07
C ASP A 52 -1.99 -5.35 -4.80
N THR A 53 -1.51 -5.64 -3.59
CA THR A 53 -1.04 -6.96 -3.17
C THR A 53 -1.89 -7.50 -2.03
N CYS A 54 -2.68 -8.54 -2.33
CA CYS A 54 -3.53 -9.23 -1.36
C CYS A 54 -2.90 -10.54 -0.89
N ILE A 55 -2.83 -10.74 0.42
CA ILE A 55 -2.65 -12.06 1.02
C ILE A 55 -4.02 -12.67 1.26
N CYS A 56 -4.29 -13.82 0.66
CA CYS A 56 -5.59 -14.47 0.75
C CYS A 56 -5.69 -15.39 1.98
N ALA A 57 -6.89 -15.47 2.55
CA ALA A 57 -7.22 -16.48 3.54
C ALA A 57 -7.19 -17.90 2.94
N THR A 58 -7.06 -18.91 3.79
CA THR A 58 -7.05 -20.32 3.36
C THR A 58 -8.30 -20.66 2.54
N GLY A 59 -8.10 -21.32 1.41
CA GLY A 59 -9.18 -21.67 0.47
C GLY A 59 -9.47 -20.60 -0.60
N TRP A 60 -8.81 -19.44 -0.55
CA TRP A 60 -8.97 -18.38 -1.55
C TRP A 60 -7.65 -18.06 -2.27
N SER A 61 -7.76 -17.58 -3.50
CA SER A 61 -6.64 -17.27 -4.38
C SER A 61 -7.00 -16.19 -5.42
N GLY A 62 -6.02 -15.80 -6.23
CA GLY A 62 -6.14 -14.73 -7.21
C GLY A 62 -5.76 -13.35 -6.66
N ALA A 63 -5.58 -12.37 -7.54
CA ALA A 63 -5.07 -11.03 -7.18
C ALA A 63 -5.93 -10.29 -6.14
N SER A 64 -7.25 -10.53 -6.15
CA SER A 64 -8.20 -9.94 -5.20
C SER A 64 -8.82 -10.98 -4.26
N CYS A 65 -8.25 -12.18 -4.15
CA CYS A 65 -8.76 -13.28 -3.31
C CYS A 65 -10.20 -13.71 -3.63
N THR A 66 -10.59 -13.66 -4.90
CA THR A 66 -11.95 -13.99 -5.37
C THR A 66 -12.10 -15.42 -5.88
N ILE A 67 -11.00 -16.15 -6.09
CA ILE A 67 -11.03 -17.51 -6.63
C ILE A 67 -10.99 -18.50 -5.47
N GLY A 68 -12.12 -19.14 -5.19
CA GLY A 68 -12.23 -20.20 -4.19
C GLY A 68 -11.72 -21.53 -4.73
N GLN A 69 -11.04 -22.30 -3.89
CA GLN A 69 -10.66 -23.70 -4.14
C GLN A 69 -11.69 -24.68 -3.60
#